data_AF-A0A366I3Q9-F1
#
_entry.id   AF-A0A366I3Q9-F1
#
_cell.length_a   1.000
_cell.length_b   1.000
_cell.length_c   1.000
_cell.angle_alpha   90.00
_cell.angle_beta   90.00
_cell.angle_gamma   90.00
#
_symmetry.space_group_name_H-M   'P 1'
#
loop_
_entity.id
_entity.type
_entity.pdbx_description
1 polymer ?
#
loop_
_entity_poly.entity_id
_entity_poly.type
_entity_poly.pdbx_seq_one_letter_code
_entity_poly.pdbx_strand_id
1 'polypeptide(L)' 'MKCPYCNVEMESGFLQSNSGIFWSPRKHQVFITPTHEDEILLANGFLKGSAVSASCCRNCQKIILDYELD' A
#
# COMPACT_ATOMS: atom_id res chain seq x y z
N MET A 1 7.58 6.30 -11.76
CA MET A 1 8.41 5.08 -11.78
C MET A 1 8.06 4.27 -13.02
N LYS A 2 8.98 3.50 -13.59
CA LYS A 2 8.66 2.59 -14.70
C LYS A 2 8.09 1.28 -14.18
N CYS A 3 7.04 0.77 -14.82
CA CYS A 3 6.44 -0.51 -14.48
C CYS A 3 7.44 -1.66 -14.71
N PRO A 4 7.76 -2.49 -13.71
CA PRO A 4 8.72 -3.58 -13.88
C PRO A 4 8.21 -4.72 -14.78
N TYR A 5 6.92 -4.70 -15.14
CA TYR A 5 6.30 -5.74 -15.97
C TYR A 5 6.15 -5.36 -17.45
N CYS A 6 5.98 -4.07 -17.76
CA CYS A 6 5.78 -3.61 -19.15
C CYS A 6 6.66 -2.41 -19.55
N ASN A 7 7.50 -1.91 -18.63
CA ASN A 7 8.45 -0.83 -18.84
C ASN A 7 7.85 0.54 -19.24
N VAL A 8 6.53 0.71 -19.10
CA VAL A 8 5.82 1.98 -19.31
C VAL A 8 5.83 2.82 -18.04
N GLU A 9 5.82 4.15 -18.17
CA GLU A 9 5.73 5.08 -17.03
C GLU A 9 4.42 4.89 -16.26
N MET A 10 4.49 4.95 -14.93
CA MET A 10 3.35 4.73 -14.04
C MET A 10 2.81 6.05 -13.47
N GLU A 11 1.51 6.08 -13.19
CA GLU A 11 0.83 7.21 -12.54
C GLU A 11 1.13 7.21 -11.04
N SER A 12 1.66 8.32 -10.49
CA SER A 12 1.78 8.50 -9.04
C SER A 12 0.40 8.73 -8.41
N GLY A 13 0.17 8.16 -7.23
CA GLY A 13 -1.06 8.33 -6.47
C GLY A 13 -0.92 7.84 -5.04
N PHE A 14 -2.06 7.57 -4.39
CA PHE A 14 -2.10 7.13 -3.00
C PHE A 14 -3.09 5.98 -2.82
N LEU A 15 -2.71 4.97 -2.04
CA LEU A 15 -3.67 4.07 -1.41
C LEU A 15 -4.20 4.75 -0.16
N GLN A 16 -5.52 4.75 0.04
CA GLN A 16 -6.17 5.53 1.10
C GLN A 16 -7.18 4.68 1.89
N SER A 17 -7.24 4.90 3.19
CA SER A 17 -8.22 4.29 4.10
C SER A 17 -8.53 5.24 5.27
N ASN A 18 -9.72 5.11 5.87
CA ASN A 18 -10.03 5.80 7.13
C ASN A 18 -9.27 5.21 8.34
N SER A 19 -8.77 3.98 8.22
CA SER A 19 -7.93 3.30 9.21
C SER A 19 -6.46 3.29 8.76
N GLY A 20 -5.58 2.68 9.57
CA GLY A 20 -4.22 2.34 9.12
C GLY A 20 -4.21 1.44 7.88
N ILE A 21 -3.15 1.56 7.09
CA ILE A 21 -2.87 0.71 5.92
C ILE A 21 -1.68 -0.18 6.29
N PHE A 22 -1.81 -1.48 6.12
CA PHE A 22 -0.74 -2.44 6.38
C PHE A 22 -0.79 -3.58 5.36
N TRP A 23 0.37 -4.18 5.13
CA TRP A 23 0.48 -5.45 4.43
C TRP A 23 0.47 -6.59 5.45
N SER A 24 -0.25 -7.66 5.11
CA SER A 24 -0.23 -8.91 5.87
C SER A 24 -0.25 -10.09 4.89
N PRO A 25 0.49 -11.18 5.16
CA PRO A 25 0.37 -12.42 4.40
C PRO A 25 -0.97 -13.14 4.68
N ARG A 26 -1.79 -12.62 5.60
CA ARG A 26 -3.08 -13.18 5.99
C ARG A 26 -4.19 -12.16 5.84
N LYS A 27 -5.41 -12.64 5.62
CA LYS A 27 -6.60 -11.81 5.61
C LYS A 27 -7.17 -11.67 7.03
N HIS A 28 -7.16 -10.46 7.56
CA HIS A 28 -7.88 -10.14 8.80
C HIS A 28 -9.39 -10.08 8.52
N GLN A 29 -10.20 -10.75 9.35
CA GLN A 29 -11.67 -10.80 9.18
C GLN A 29 -12.44 -9.90 10.14
N VAL A 30 -11.89 -9.63 11.33
CA VAL A 30 -12.61 -8.91 12.40
C VAL A 30 -11.82 -7.69 12.86
N PHE A 31 -10.57 -7.87 13.29
CA PHE A 31 -9.69 -6.77 13.71
C PHE A 31 -8.66 -6.49 12.62
N ILE A 32 -8.85 -5.38 11.90
CA ILE A 32 -7.98 -4.92 10.80
C ILE A 32 -6.86 -4.08 11.41
N THR A 33 -5.96 -4.76 12.12
CA THR A 33 -4.80 -4.19 12.81
C THR A 33 -3.60 -5.12 12.63
N PRO A 34 -2.38 -4.61 12.40
CA PRO A 34 -1.19 -5.45 12.33
C PRO A 34 -0.83 -5.92 13.74
N THR A 35 -0.92 -7.23 13.97
CA THR A 35 -0.67 -7.88 15.28
C THR A 35 0.42 -8.93 15.24
N HIS A 36 0.98 -9.22 14.07
CA HIS A 36 2.01 -10.24 13.88
C HIS A 36 3.32 -9.60 13.38
N GLU A 37 4.45 -10.22 13.72
CA GLU A 37 5.79 -9.72 13.37
C GLU A 37 6.08 -9.71 11.87
N ASP A 38 5.38 -10.53 11.09
CA ASP A 38 5.49 -10.62 9.63
C ASP A 38 4.56 -9.64 8.90
N GLU A 39 4.01 -8.63 9.59
CA GLU A 39 3.13 -7.62 9.04
C GLU A 39 3.83 -6.27 8.98
N ILE A 40 3.55 -5.51 7.92
CA ILE A 40 4.23 -4.23 7.66
C ILE A 40 3.21 -3.11 7.73
N LEU A 41 3.34 -2.23 8.72
CA LEU A 41 2.55 -1.00 8.81
C LEU A 41 3.04 0.00 7.75
N LEU A 42 2.21 0.30 6.76
CA LEU A 42 2.53 1.19 5.64
C LEU A 42 2.12 2.64 5.91
N ALA A 43 1.02 2.85 6.65
CA ALA A 43 0.58 4.17 7.10
C ALA A 43 -0.25 4.04 8.38
N ASN A 44 0.01 4.93 9.34
CA ASN A 44 -0.72 4.96 10.60
C ASN A 44 -1.84 6.01 10.57
N GLY A 45 -3.06 5.59 10.94
CA GLY A 45 -4.29 6.36 10.72
C GLY A 45 -5.00 6.80 11.98
N PHE A 46 -4.31 6.94 13.11
CA PHE A 46 -4.96 7.44 14.30
C PHE A 46 -5.38 8.91 14.07
N LEU A 47 -6.70 9.11 13.89
CA LEU A 47 -7.45 10.38 13.86
C LEU A 47 -7.52 11.16 12.54
N LYS A 48 -6.63 10.91 11.57
CA LYS A 48 -6.72 11.44 10.21
C LYS A 48 -6.52 10.26 9.26
N GLY A 49 -7.35 10.16 8.21
CA GLY A 49 -7.28 9.03 7.27
C GLY A 49 -5.85 8.77 6.80
N SER A 50 -5.51 7.50 6.61
CA SER A 50 -4.18 7.08 6.16
C SER A 50 -4.08 7.14 4.65
N ALA A 51 -2.92 7.58 4.18
CA ALA A 51 -2.53 7.50 2.79
C ALA A 51 -1.08 7.01 2.70
N VAL A 52 -0.80 6.10 1.76
CA VAL A 52 0.57 5.72 1.39
C VAL A 52 0.78 5.95 -0.11
N SER A 53 1.91 6.54 -0.47
CA SER A 53 2.29 6.78 -1.86
C SER A 53 2.41 5.46 -2.61
N ALA A 54 1.87 5.41 -3.82
CA ALA A 54 1.94 4.26 -4.68
C ALA A 54 1.96 4.69 -6.15
N SER A 55 2.34 3.78 -7.02
CA SER A 55 2.31 3.97 -8.47
C SER A 55 1.33 3.00 -9.11
N CYS A 56 0.50 3.49 -10.02
CA CYS A 56 -0.48 2.71 -10.75
C CYS A 56 -0.04 2.52 -12.21
N CYS A 57 0.12 1.27 -12.63
CA CYS A 57 0.27 0.91 -14.04
C CYS A 57 -1.10 0.51 -14.60
N ARG A 58 -1.73 1.39 -15.38
CA ARG A 58 -3.02 1.10 -16.02
C ARG A 58 -2.95 -0.03 -17.04
N ASN A 59 -1.83 -0.14 -17.75
CA ASN A 59 -1.63 -1.19 -18.77
C ASN A 59 -1.61 -2.60 -18.16
N CYS A 60 -0.92 -2.78 -17.04
CA CYS A 60 -0.84 -4.07 -16.35
C CYS A 60 -1.91 -4.28 -15.27
N GLN A 61 -2.69 -3.24 -14.97
CA GLN A 61 -3.64 -3.19 -13.84
C GLN A 61 -2.97 -3.53 -12.49
N LYS A 62 -1.82 -2.91 -12.23
CA LYS A 62 -1.02 -3.16 -11.01
C LYS A 62 -0.80 -1.86 -10.24
N ILE A 63 -0.84 -1.97 -8.92
CA ILE A 63 -0.37 -0.93 -8.01
C ILE A 63 0.90 -1.45 -7.36
N ILE A 64 1.95 -0.62 -7.33
CA ILE A 64 3.24 -0.93 -6.72
C ILE A 64 3.56 0.18 -5.74
N LEU A 65 4.05 -0.20 -4.57
CA LEU A 65 4.58 0.69 -3.56
C LEU A 65 5.87 0.09 -3.02
N ASP A 66 6.81 0.94 -2.68
CA ASP A 66 8.03 0.54 -1.99
C ASP A 66 7.74 0.50 -0.48
N TYR A 67 8.09 -0.60 0.19
CA TYR A 67 7.78 -0.77 1.62
C TYR A 67 8.79 -0.04 2.51
N GLU A 68 10.04 0.07 2.07
CA GLU A 68 11.06 0.88 2.72
C GLU A 68 10.79 2.32 2.34
N LEU A 69 10.20 3.05 3.29
CA LEU A 69 10.02 4.50 3.19
C LEU A 69 11.33 5.16 3.63
N ASP A 70 11.89 6.02 2.77
CA ASP A 70 12.99 6.93 3.14
C ASP A 70 12.57 7.90 4.28
#